data_AF-A0A953RK34-F1
#
_entry.id   AF-A0A953RK34-F1
#
_cell.length_a   1.000
_cell.length_b   1.000
_cell.length_c   1.000
_cell.angle_alpha   90.00
_cell.angle_beta   90.00
_cell.angle_gamma   90.00
#
_symmetry.space_group_name_H-M   'P 1'
#
loop_
_entity.id
_entity.type
_entity.pdbx_description
1 polymer ?
#
loop_
_entity_poly.entity_id
_entity_poly.type
_entity_poly.pdbx_seq_one_letter_code
_entity_poly.pdbx_strand_id
1 'polypeptide(L)' 'MRALKVAVPATLIMTGLMLCTMASYGKQEYMKKEGVKSCTTCHSKMEGKEAMAKNLNETGKCYAENDHSLAKCKVPDKK' A
#
# COMPACT_ATOMS: atom_id res chain seq x y z
N MET A 1 14.93 39.03 7.30
CA MET A 1 15.28 38.10 8.40
C MET A 1 14.12 37.26 8.94
N ARG A 2 12.86 37.72 8.93
CA ARG A 2 11.71 36.95 9.47
C ARG A 2 11.29 35.77 8.57
N ALA A 3 11.29 35.97 7.25
CA ALA A 3 10.94 34.92 6.29
C ALA A 3 11.91 33.71 6.34
N LEU A 4 13.22 33.95 6.44
CA LEU A 4 14.22 32.87 6.51
C LEU A 4 14.06 32.00 7.78
N LYS A 5 13.69 32.63 8.90
CA LYS A 5 13.44 31.93 10.18
C LYS A 5 12.18 31.06 10.16
N VAL A 6 11.27 31.28 9.21
CA VAL A 6 10.03 30.49 9.05
C VAL A 6 10.16 29.47 7.92
N ALA A 7 10.80 29.83 6.80
CA ALA A 7 10.95 28.98 5.64
C ALA A 7 11.80 27.73 5.92
N VAL A 8 12.87 27.86 6.72
CA VAL A 8 13.74 26.72 7.09
C VAL A 8 12.99 25.65 7.89
N PRO A 9 12.31 25.96 9.01
CA PRO A 9 11.53 24.94 9.72
C PRO A 9 10.33 24.44 8.90
N ALA A 10 9.67 25.30 8.11
CA ALA A 10 8.57 24.88 7.26
C ALA A 10 8.99 23.85 6.20
N THR A 11 10.15 24.04 5.56
CA THR A 11 10.68 23.09 4.57
C THR A 11 11.12 21.78 5.21
N LEU A 12 11.69 21.80 6.42
CA LEU A 12 11.99 20.58 7.19
C LEU A 12 10.73 19.77 7.51
N ILE A 13 9.66 20.44 7.98
CA ILE A 13 8.38 19.78 8.26
C ILE A 13 7.76 19.23 6.97
N MET A 14 7.76 20.01 5.88
CA MET A 14 7.24 19.57 4.58
C MET A 14 7.97 18.33 4.06
N THR A 15 9.30 18.30 4.21
CA THR A 15 10.14 17.17 3.80
C THR A 15 9.83 15.93 4.65
N GLY A 16 9.72 16.09 5.97
CA GLY A 16 9.35 15.00 6.87
C GLY A 16 7.95 14.43 6.57
N LEU A 17 6.98 15.30 6.29
CA LEU A 17 5.64 14.89 5.93
C LEU A 17 5.62 14.10 4.61
N MET A 18 6.35 14.58 3.59
CA MET A 18 6.45 13.92 2.29
C MET A 18 7.01 12.50 2.44
N LEU A 19 8.04 12.31 3.26
CA LEU A 19 8.63 10.99 3.53
C LEU A 19 7.64 10.03 4.21
N CYS A 20 6.88 10.52 5.20
CA CYS A 20 5.85 9.71 5.87
C CYS A 20 4.73 9.26 4.93
N THR A 21 4.35 10.09 3.94
CA THR A 21 3.30 9.74 2.97
C THR A 21 3.73 8.68 1.94
N MET A 22 5.04 8.46 1.76
CA MET A 22 5.57 7.44 0.82
C MET A 22 5.70 6.05 1.44
N ALA A 23 5.33 5.88 2.72
CA ALA A 23 5.31 4.57 3.35
C ALA A 23 4.26 3.67 2.66
N SER A 24 4.71 2.86 1.70
CA SER A 24 3.88 1.82 1.12
C SER A 24 3.88 0.59 2.03
N TYR A 25 2.70 0.28 2.57
CA TYR A 25 2.48 -0.92 3.39
C TYR A 25 2.22 -2.18 2.53
N GLY A 26 1.89 -2.02 1.25
CA GLY A 26 1.77 -3.11 0.29
C GLY A 26 3.10 -3.44 -0.41
N LYS A 27 3.25 -4.70 -0.86
CA LYS A 27 4.33 -5.07 -1.77
C LYS A 27 4.11 -4.36 -3.12
N GLN A 28 4.88 -3.29 -3.32
CA GLN A 28 4.81 -2.43 -4.51
C GLN A 28 4.95 -3.21 -5.83
N GLU A 29 5.76 -4.27 -5.84
CA GLU A 29 5.94 -5.16 -6.99
C GLU A 29 4.60 -5.78 -7.43
N TYR A 30 3.80 -6.29 -6.49
CA TYR A 30 2.53 -6.95 -6.78
C TYR A 30 1.46 -5.94 -7.20
N MET A 31 1.43 -4.78 -6.53
CA MET A 31 0.49 -3.70 -6.87
C MET A 31 0.73 -3.16 -8.29
N LYS A 32 1.99 -3.01 -8.70
CA LYS A 32 2.35 -2.54 -10.04
C LYS A 32 2.10 -3.60 -11.10
N LYS A 33 2.46 -4.86 -10.84
CA LYS A 33 2.26 -5.98 -11.76
C LYS A 33 0.78 -6.18 -12.10
N GLU A 34 -0.08 -6.15 -11.08
CA GLU A 34 -1.50 -6.50 -11.22
C GLU A 34 -2.41 -5.26 -11.29
N GLY A 35 -1.86 -4.04 -11.17
CA GLY A 35 -2.63 -2.79 -11.21
C GLY A 35 -3.67 -2.66 -10.08
N VAL A 36 -3.43 -3.31 -8.94
CA VAL A 36 -4.29 -3.26 -7.76
C VAL A 36 -3.86 -2.12 -6.84
N LYS A 37 -4.82 -1.25 -6.50
CA LYS A 37 -4.57 -0.05 -5.70
C LYS A 37 -5.03 -0.19 -4.24
N SER A 38 -5.87 -1.18 -3.94
CA SER A 38 -6.41 -1.39 -2.60
C SER A 38 -5.85 -2.64 -1.95
N CYS A 39 -5.44 -2.53 -0.69
CA CYS A 39 -5.10 -3.67 0.16
C CYS A 39 -6.28 -4.64 0.29
N THR A 40 -7.51 -4.13 0.25
CA THR A 40 -8.74 -4.94 0.40
C THR A 40 -9.00 -5.87 -0.78
N THR A 41 -8.27 -5.72 -1.89
CA THR A 41 -8.34 -6.67 -3.01
C THR A 41 -7.82 -8.04 -2.58
N CYS A 42 -6.75 -8.10 -1.78
CA CYS A 42 -6.14 -9.35 -1.32
C CYS A 42 -6.35 -9.63 0.17
N HIS A 43 -6.64 -8.60 0.97
CA HIS A 43 -6.83 -8.71 2.41
C HIS A 43 -8.29 -8.46 2.81
N SER A 44 -8.81 -9.17 3.81
CA SER A 44 -10.20 -8.97 4.24
C SER A 44 -10.37 -7.69 5.06
N LYS A 45 -9.32 -7.29 5.80
CA LYS A 45 -9.27 -6.03 6.55
C LYS A 45 -7.93 -5.33 6.32
N MET A 46 -7.87 -4.02 6.54
CA MET A 46 -6.60 -3.29 6.63
C MET A 46 -6.20 -3.17 8.09
N GLU A 47 -5.03 -3.69 8.44
CA GLU A 47 -4.47 -3.75 9.79
C GLU A 47 -2.94 -3.57 9.71
N GLY A 48 -2.25 -3.75 10.84
CA GLY A 48 -0.78 -3.70 10.88
C GLY A 48 -0.13 -4.79 10.01
N LYS A 49 1.10 -4.53 9.56
CA LYS A 49 1.87 -5.38 8.63
C LYS A 49 1.88 -6.88 9.00
N GLU A 50 2.02 -7.20 10.29
CA GLU A 50 2.07 -8.58 10.79
C GLU A 50 0.71 -9.28 10.72
N ALA A 51 -0.37 -8.53 10.96
CA ALA A 51 -1.74 -9.04 10.86
C ALA A 51 -2.17 -9.21 9.39
N MET A 52 -1.67 -8.35 8.49
CA MET A 52 -1.98 -8.43 7.05
C MET A 52 -1.56 -9.76 6.44
N ALA A 53 -0.38 -10.29 6.79
CA ALA A 53 0.07 -11.59 6.28
C ALA A 53 -0.90 -12.75 6.60
N LYS A 54 -1.68 -12.64 7.68
CA LYS A 54 -2.62 -13.66 8.15
C LYS A 54 -4.07 -13.39 7.72
N ASN A 55 -4.35 -12.18 7.24
CA ASN A 55 -5.68 -11.70 6.91
C ASN A 55 -5.89 -11.70 5.38
N LEU A 56 -5.64 -12.83 4.71
CA LEU A 56 -5.91 -12.97 3.28
C LEU A 56 -7.37 -13.35 3.04
N ASN A 57 -8.01 -12.67 2.09
CA ASN A 57 -9.33 -13.04 1.58
C ASN A 57 -9.20 -14.15 0.51
N GLU A 58 -10.31 -14.54 -0.13
CA GLU A 58 -10.31 -15.58 -1.17
C GLU A 58 -9.37 -15.25 -2.35
N THR A 59 -9.40 -14.01 -2.83
CA THR A 59 -8.50 -13.52 -3.89
C THR A 59 -7.03 -13.58 -3.47
N GLY A 60 -6.72 -13.15 -2.25
CA GLY A 60 -5.37 -13.13 -1.71
C GLY A 60 -4.80 -14.53 -1.50
N LYS A 61 -5.63 -15.48 -1.06
CA LYS A 61 -5.26 -16.90 -0.97
C LYS A 61 -4.98 -17.47 -2.36
N CYS A 62 -5.90 -17.27 -3.31
CA CYS A 62 -5.70 -17.70 -4.69
C CYS A 62 -4.41 -17.11 -5.30
N TYR A 63 -4.12 -15.83 -5.06
CA TYR A 63 -2.91 -15.18 -5.56
C TYR A 63 -1.65 -15.81 -4.98
N ALA A 64 -1.63 -16.13 -3.69
CA ALA A 64 -0.51 -16.82 -3.05
C ALA A 64 -0.28 -18.23 -3.60
N GLU A 65 -1.37 -18.95 -3.95
CA GLU A 65 -1.32 -20.31 -4.49
C GLU A 65 -0.99 -20.37 -6.00
N ASN A 66 -1.18 -19.27 -6.74
CA ASN A 66 -1.00 -19.20 -8.19
C ASN A 66 0.17 -18.30 -8.60
N ASP A 67 1.35 -18.52 -8.01
CA ASP A 67 2.60 -17.83 -8.36
C ASP A 67 2.53 -16.30 -8.31
N HIS A 68 1.70 -15.76 -7.41
CA HIS A 68 1.43 -14.33 -7.32
C HIS A 68 0.97 -13.76 -8.69
N SER A 69 -0.07 -14.36 -9.27
CA SER A 69 -0.74 -13.92 -10.49
C SER A 69 -2.26 -13.90 -10.32
N LEU A 70 -2.94 -12.80 -10.66
CA LEU A 70 -4.40 -12.74 -10.63
C LEU A 70 -5.07 -13.35 -11.87
N ALA A 71 -4.29 -13.79 -12.88
CA ALA A 71 -4.83 -14.33 -14.13
C ALA A 71 -5.77 -15.53 -13.95
N LYS A 72 -5.63 -16.27 -12.85
CA LYS A 72 -6.45 -17.44 -12.49
C LYS A 72 -7.38 -17.20 -11.30
N CYS A 73 -7.41 -15.98 -10.77
CA CYS A 73 -8.13 -15.65 -9.56
C CYS A 73 -9.38 -14.83 -9.85
N LYS A 74 -10.42 -15.06 -9.05
CA LYS A 74 -11.63 -14.23 -9.09
C LYS A 74 -11.32 -12.91 -8.39
N VAL A 75 -11.09 -11.84 -9.16
CA VAL A 75 -10.85 -10.51 -8.63
C VAL A 75 -12.20 -9.77 -8.55
N PRO A 76 -12.64 -9.30 -7.38
CA PRO A 76 -13.84 -8.47 -7.29
C PRO A 76 -13.61 -7.17 -8.06
N ASP A 77 -14.58 -6.78 -8.88
CA ASP A 77 -14.50 -5.57 -9.72
C ASP A 77 -14.17 -4.32 -8.89
N LYS A 78 -13.32 -3.47 -9.49
CA LYS A 78 -12.87 -2.20 -8.91
C LYS A 78 -14.09 -1.30 -8.71
N LYS A 79 -14.59 -1.20 -7.47
CA LYS A 79 -15.55 -0.17 -7.09
C LYS A 79 -14.83 1.16 -6.85
#